data_AF-A0A6I9PN24-F1
#
_entry.id   AF-A0A6I9PN24-F1
#
_cell.length_a   1.000
_cell.length_b   1.000
_cell.length_c   1.000
_cell.angle_alpha   90.00
_cell.angle_beta   90.00
_cell.angle_gamma   90.00
#
_symmetry.space_group_name_H-M   'P 1'
#
loop_
_entity.id
_entity.type
_entity.pdbx_description
1 polymer ?
#
loop_
_entity_poly.entity_id
_entity_poly.type
_entity_poly.pdbx_seq_one_letter_code
_entity_poly.pdbx_strand_id
1 'polypeptide(L)'
;MPTLRTVVVVFCLWSTDVSRAYVFQASRPSEGDNPPTHTKVVSEWVSSAGSCKGRCFELDVTNPPGCRCDNLCKTYISCCSDFDEQCLKTAGGFECMQDRCGEERNDDHACHCSQDCLERGDCCSNYKSLCKGEATWVHGDCEEINTAECPAGFIRPPLIMLSVDGFRASYLKKGNSVIPNIHKLSECGTSAPYMRPVYPSKTFPNLYTLATGLYPESHGIVGNTMHDPVFNATFSLRSREKLKHRWWGGQPVSTL
;
A
#
# COMPACT_ATOMS: atom_id res chain seq x y z
N MET A 1 -43.34 20.54 2.55
CA MET A 1 -43.64 19.19 3.07
C MET A 1 -42.46 18.76 3.94
N PRO A 2 -42.65 18.42 5.21
CA PRO A 2 -41.55 18.14 6.11
C PRO A 2 -40.95 16.77 5.75
N THR A 3 -39.70 16.75 5.29
CA THR A 3 -38.93 15.53 5.07
C THR A 3 -38.43 15.02 6.42
N LEU A 4 -38.99 13.88 6.83
CA LEU A 4 -38.67 13.17 8.05
C LEU A 4 -37.20 12.75 8.04
N ARG A 5 -36.37 13.37 8.90
CA ARG A 5 -34.98 12.91 9.14
C ARG A 5 -35.03 11.75 10.12
N THR A 6 -34.80 10.53 9.64
CA THR A 6 -34.65 9.37 10.52
C THR A 6 -33.32 9.46 11.28
N VAL A 7 -33.39 9.74 12.57
CA VAL A 7 -32.25 9.67 13.51
C VAL A 7 -32.30 8.31 14.16
N VAL A 8 -31.30 7.46 13.89
CA VAL A 8 -31.13 6.20 14.63
C VAL A 8 -30.16 6.46 15.78
N VAL A 9 -30.67 6.44 17.01
CA VAL A 9 -29.87 6.55 18.24
C VAL A 9 -29.70 5.14 18.80
N VAL A 10 -28.46 4.66 18.87
CA VAL A 10 -28.12 3.40 19.55
C VAL A 10 -27.48 3.74 20.89
N PHE A 11 -28.12 3.34 21.98
CA PHE A 11 -27.55 3.38 23.33
C PHE A 11 -27.00 2.00 23.67
N CYS A 12 -25.68 1.87 23.81
CA CYS A 12 -25.07 0.74 24.50
C CYS A 12 -24.74 1.17 25.93
N LEU A 13 -25.44 0.58 26.91
CA LEU A 13 -25.22 0.84 28.34
C LEU A 13 -24.28 -0.21 28.91
N TRP A 14 -23.00 0.14 29.06
CA TRP A 14 -22.10 -0.47 30.04
C TRP A 14 -21.27 0.66 30.68
N SER A 15 -21.48 0.85 31.99
CA SER A 15 -20.66 1.59 32.97
C SER A 15 -19.85 2.82 32.50
N THR A 16 -20.38 4.00 32.86
CA THR A 16 -19.69 5.27 33.21
C THR A 16 -18.69 5.92 32.25
N ASP A 17 -18.86 5.79 30.92
CA ASP A 17 -18.57 6.91 30.01
C ASP A 17 -19.34 6.75 28.70
N VAL A 18 -20.12 7.77 28.33
CA VAL A 18 -20.92 7.77 27.09
C VAL A 18 -20.06 8.36 25.97
N SER A 19 -19.34 7.50 25.25
CA SER A 19 -18.73 7.88 23.98
C SER A 19 -19.81 7.99 22.90
N ARG A 20 -20.20 9.22 22.56
CA ARG A 20 -21.10 9.51 21.44
C ARG A 20 -20.35 9.41 20.12
N ALA A 21 -20.57 8.33 19.38
CA ALA A 21 -20.17 8.22 17.98
C ALA A 21 -21.41 8.37 17.08
N TYR A 22 -21.31 9.24 16.07
CA TYR A 22 -22.38 9.44 15.08
C TYR A 22 -21.95 8.83 13.75
N VAL A 23 -22.79 7.96 13.19
CA VAL A 23 -22.64 7.46 11.82
C VAL A 23 -23.70 8.15 10.96
N PHE A 24 -23.27 9.04 10.07
CA PHE A 24 -24.16 9.66 9.10
C PHE A 24 -24.12 8.88 7.77
N GLN A 25 -25.30 8.48 7.29
CA GLN A 25 -25.46 8.01 5.92
C GLN A 25 -25.65 9.23 5.01
N ALA A 26 -24.63 9.55 4.21
CA ALA A 26 -24.66 10.72 3.34
C ALA A 26 -25.65 10.53 2.17
N SER A 27 -26.62 11.43 2.05
CA SER A 27 -27.44 11.63 0.86
C SER A 27 -26.62 12.31 -0.25
N ARG A 28 -26.85 11.92 -1.51
CA ARG A 28 -26.19 12.49 -2.70
C ARG A 28 -26.43 14.01 -2.80
N PRO A 29 -25.46 14.83 -3.26
CA PRO A 29 -25.65 16.27 -3.38
C PRO A 29 -26.49 16.63 -4.62
N SER A 30 -27.46 17.53 -4.45
CA SER A 30 -27.99 18.39 -5.51
C SER A 30 -27.26 19.75 -5.48
N GLU A 31 -27.04 20.33 -6.65
CA GLU A 31 -26.29 21.57 -6.90
C GLU A 31 -26.75 22.80 -6.10
N GLY A 32 -25.77 23.62 -5.71
CA GLY A 32 -25.96 25.03 -5.37
C GLY A 32 -25.54 25.39 -3.95
N ASP A 33 -24.25 25.66 -3.73
CA ASP A 33 -23.78 26.62 -2.72
C ASP A 33 -22.33 27.04 -2.99
N ASN A 34 -22.07 28.35 -2.96
CA ASN A 34 -20.77 28.98 -3.23
C ASN A 34 -19.72 28.56 -2.18
N PRO A 35 -18.45 28.33 -2.57
CA PRO A 35 -17.41 27.91 -1.63
C PRO A 35 -16.97 29.07 -0.71
N PRO A 36 -16.77 28.83 0.59
CA PRO A 36 -16.19 29.83 1.50
C PRO A 36 -14.69 30.01 1.24
N THR A 37 -14.24 31.21 1.59
CA THR A 37 -12.91 31.78 1.35
C THR A 37 -11.74 30.90 1.81
N HIS A 38 -10.76 30.77 0.91
CA HIS A 38 -9.50 30.06 1.09
C HIS A 38 -8.74 30.50 2.35
N THR A 39 -8.69 29.63 3.37
CA THR A 39 -7.63 29.67 4.37
C THR A 39 -6.32 29.31 3.66
N LYS A 40 -5.34 30.23 3.66
CA LYS A 40 -4.00 30.01 3.11
C LYS A 40 -3.32 28.84 3.81
N VAL A 41 -3.40 27.66 3.20
CA VAL A 41 -2.43 26.59 3.46
C VAL A 41 -1.15 27.05 2.76
N VAL A 42 -0.12 27.38 3.54
CA VAL A 42 1.23 27.55 3.01
C VAL A 42 1.67 26.17 2.54
N SER A 43 1.40 25.86 1.27
CA SER A 43 2.05 24.74 0.60
C SER A 43 3.51 25.14 0.42
N GLU A 44 4.42 24.45 1.12
CA GLU A 44 5.83 24.46 0.79
C GLU A 44 5.97 24.25 -0.72
N TRP A 45 6.54 25.24 -1.42
CA TRP A 45 6.66 25.18 -2.86
C TRP A 45 7.69 24.11 -3.21
N VAL A 46 7.24 23.06 -3.88
CA VAL A 46 8.11 22.03 -4.44
C VAL A 46 8.31 22.34 -5.92
N SER A 47 9.57 22.51 -6.32
CA SER A 47 9.91 22.62 -7.74
C SER A 47 9.73 21.26 -8.40
N SER A 48 9.11 21.20 -9.58
CA SER A 48 9.19 20.04 -10.46
C SER A 48 10.49 20.01 -11.28
N ALA A 49 11.32 21.06 -11.18
CA ALA A 49 12.58 21.14 -11.88
C ALA A 49 13.59 20.16 -11.27
N GLY A 50 14.04 19.21 -12.09
CA GLY A 50 14.99 18.16 -11.73
C GLY A 50 14.75 16.91 -12.55
N SER A 51 15.51 15.84 -12.25
CA SER A 51 15.41 14.56 -12.96
C SER A 51 15.41 13.38 -11.99
N CYS A 52 14.65 12.35 -12.35
CA CYS A 52 14.65 11.05 -11.68
C CYS A 52 15.62 10.03 -12.29
N LYS A 53 16.43 10.42 -13.28
CA LYS A 53 17.45 9.53 -13.85
C LYS A 53 18.42 9.08 -12.76
N GLY A 54 18.47 7.77 -12.50
CA GLY A 54 19.29 7.17 -11.45
C GLY A 54 18.76 7.36 -10.01
N ARG A 55 17.52 7.86 -9.85
CA ARG A 55 16.89 8.16 -8.55
C ARG A 55 15.53 7.48 -8.35
N CYS A 56 15.14 6.60 -9.27
CA CYS A 56 13.84 5.95 -9.22
C CYS A 56 13.66 5.12 -7.96
N PHE A 57 12.60 5.40 -7.20
CA PHE A 57 12.25 4.73 -5.95
C PHE A 57 13.34 4.79 -4.88
N GLU A 58 14.12 5.88 -4.85
CA GLU A 58 15.05 6.16 -3.75
C GLU A 58 14.33 6.10 -2.41
N LEU A 59 15.01 5.54 -1.39
CA LEU A 59 14.47 5.44 -0.04
C LEU A 59 14.56 6.78 0.70
N ASP A 60 15.51 7.63 0.31
CA ASP A 60 15.71 8.95 0.90
C ASP A 60 14.65 9.93 0.42
N VAL A 61 14.01 10.62 1.36
CA VAL A 61 13.01 11.64 1.04
C VAL A 61 13.71 12.99 0.87
N THR A 62 13.73 13.51 -0.35
CA THR A 62 14.27 14.85 -0.64
C THR A 62 13.38 15.93 0.01
N ASN A 63 14.00 16.85 0.74
CA ASN A 63 13.31 18.00 1.34
C ASN A 63 12.95 19.06 0.28
N PRO A 64 11.81 19.77 0.44
CA PRO A 64 11.50 20.94 -0.38
C PRO A 64 12.68 21.94 -0.38
N PRO A 65 12.98 22.61 -1.52
CA PRO A 65 12.18 22.71 -2.75
C PRO A 65 12.46 21.65 -3.83
N GLY A 66 13.29 20.63 -3.56
CA GLY A 66 13.68 19.62 -4.56
C GLY A 66 12.54 18.67 -4.94
N CYS A 67 12.50 18.24 -6.20
CA CYS A 67 11.57 17.22 -6.67
C CYS A 67 11.96 15.81 -6.16
N ARG A 68 10.94 14.99 -5.91
CA ARG A 68 11.03 13.65 -5.34
C ARG A 68 10.96 12.56 -6.41
N CYS A 69 11.58 11.41 -6.14
CA CYS A 69 11.53 10.23 -7.00
C CYS A 69 11.17 8.94 -6.24
N ASP A 70 10.71 9.07 -4.98
CA ASP A 70 10.25 7.96 -4.16
C ASP A 70 8.81 7.52 -4.52
N ASN A 71 8.39 6.38 -3.98
CA ASN A 71 7.08 5.77 -4.23
C ASN A 71 5.87 6.63 -3.81
N LEU A 72 6.04 7.65 -2.96
CA LEU A 72 4.97 8.55 -2.51
C LEU A 72 4.95 9.89 -3.24
N CYS A 73 5.91 10.19 -4.13
CA CYS A 73 5.99 11.50 -4.79
C CYS A 73 4.68 11.87 -5.52
N LYS A 74 4.01 10.88 -6.14
CA LYS A 74 2.71 11.10 -6.83
C LYS A 74 1.59 11.46 -5.87
N THR A 75 1.62 10.88 -4.66
CA THR A 75 0.63 11.16 -3.61
C THR A 75 0.75 12.59 -3.09
N TYR A 76 1.97 13.11 -2.98
CA TYR A 76 2.24 14.47 -2.54
C TYR A 76 2.17 15.51 -3.69
N ILE A 77 2.14 15.05 -4.95
CA ILE A 77 2.29 15.87 -6.17
C ILE A 77 3.62 16.65 -6.10
N SER A 78 4.70 15.90 -5.88
CA SER A 78 6.04 16.43 -5.68
C SER A 78 7.08 15.72 -6.56
N CYS A 79 6.66 14.94 -7.56
CA CYS A 79 7.58 14.22 -8.44
C CYS A 79 8.36 15.17 -9.36
N CYS A 80 9.56 14.75 -9.79
CA CYS A 80 10.23 15.40 -10.92
C CYS A 80 9.41 15.24 -12.20
N SER A 81 9.61 16.13 -13.17
CA SER A 81 8.83 16.13 -14.43
C SER A 81 8.96 14.85 -15.25
N ASP A 82 10.09 14.16 -15.13
CA ASP A 82 10.43 12.94 -15.87
C ASP A 82 10.18 11.64 -15.09
N PHE A 83 9.55 11.70 -13.91
CA PHE A 83 9.34 10.51 -13.04
C PHE A 83 8.59 9.38 -13.76
N ASP A 84 7.54 9.70 -14.50
CA ASP A 84 6.71 8.69 -15.18
C ASP A 84 7.51 7.96 -16.28
N GLU A 85 8.28 8.71 -17.06
CA GLU A 85 9.08 8.15 -18.16
C GLU A 85 10.30 7.36 -17.64
N GLN A 86 10.95 7.85 -16.58
CA GLN A 86 12.15 7.22 -16.04
C GLN A 86 11.85 6.03 -15.13
N CYS A 87 10.80 6.11 -14.30
CA CYS A 87 10.56 5.18 -13.21
C CYS A 87 9.35 4.26 -13.41
N LEU A 88 8.41 4.61 -14.30
CA LEU A 88 7.21 3.81 -14.58
C LEU A 88 7.26 3.22 -16.00
N LYS A 89 8.40 2.64 -16.35
CA LYS A 89 8.64 1.99 -17.63
C LYS A 89 7.75 0.77 -17.80
N THR A 90 7.20 0.60 -19.01
CA THR A 90 6.32 -0.52 -19.37
C THR A 90 6.72 -1.21 -20.67
N ALA A 91 7.72 -0.68 -21.40
CA ALA A 91 8.17 -1.28 -22.65
C ALA A 91 8.79 -2.67 -22.39
N GLY A 92 8.67 -3.57 -23.36
CA GLY A 92 9.12 -4.96 -23.23
C GLY A 92 8.26 -5.84 -22.31
N GLY A 93 7.26 -5.27 -21.61
CA GLY A 93 6.43 -6.00 -20.65
C GLY A 93 7.18 -6.38 -19.36
N PHE A 94 6.54 -7.21 -18.54
CA PHE A 94 7.06 -7.62 -17.22
C PHE A 94 7.60 -9.06 -17.18
N GLU A 95 7.60 -9.72 -18.34
CA GLU A 95 8.02 -11.10 -18.49
C GLU A 95 9.01 -11.19 -19.66
N CYS A 96 10.08 -11.96 -19.47
CA CYS A 96 10.93 -12.37 -20.56
C CYS A 96 10.15 -13.26 -21.53
N MET A 97 10.59 -13.24 -22.79
CA MET A 97 10.19 -14.16 -23.85
C MET A 97 11.44 -14.84 -24.40
N GLN A 98 11.26 -15.95 -25.15
CA GLN A 98 12.38 -16.77 -25.62
C GLN A 98 13.39 -15.98 -26.48
N ASP A 99 12.90 -15.01 -27.25
CA ASP A 99 13.67 -14.11 -28.11
C ASP A 99 14.40 -13.00 -27.35
N ARG A 100 13.96 -12.66 -26.13
CA ARG A 100 14.61 -11.66 -25.26
C ARG A 100 15.74 -12.23 -24.40
N CYS A 101 15.88 -13.55 -24.32
CA CYS A 101 16.92 -14.17 -23.51
C CYS A 101 18.32 -13.84 -24.06
N GLY A 102 19.11 -13.08 -23.30
CA GLY A 102 20.43 -12.62 -23.74
C GLY A 102 20.37 -11.39 -24.66
N GLU A 103 19.28 -10.63 -24.62
CA GLU A 103 19.16 -9.36 -25.34
C GLU A 103 20.28 -8.38 -24.99
N GLU A 104 20.62 -7.50 -25.94
CA GLU A 104 21.34 -6.27 -25.62
C GLU A 104 20.46 -5.39 -24.72
N ARG A 105 21.09 -4.73 -23.77
CA ARG A 105 20.36 -3.96 -22.76
C ARG A 105 19.66 -2.77 -23.40
N ASN A 106 18.35 -2.69 -23.20
CA ASN A 106 17.55 -1.53 -23.55
C ASN A 106 16.99 -0.90 -22.27
N ASP A 107 17.51 0.26 -21.88
CA ASP A 107 17.11 0.95 -20.65
C ASP A 107 15.64 1.40 -20.68
N ASP A 108 14.95 1.41 -21.82
CA ASP A 108 13.52 1.72 -21.89
C ASP A 108 12.63 0.55 -21.41
N HIS A 109 13.16 -0.67 -21.32
CA HIS A 109 12.41 -1.84 -20.86
C HIS A 109 12.06 -1.74 -19.35
N ALA A 110 10.89 -2.25 -18.99
CA ALA A 110 10.41 -2.29 -17.60
C ALA A 110 11.28 -3.22 -16.71
N CYS A 111 11.76 -4.30 -17.30
CA CYS A 111 12.67 -5.26 -16.70
C CYS A 111 13.51 -5.92 -17.80
N HIS A 112 14.65 -6.49 -17.41
CA HIS A 112 15.68 -6.93 -18.36
C HIS A 112 15.77 -8.46 -18.46
N CYS A 113 16.19 -8.92 -19.63
CA CYS A 113 16.50 -10.32 -19.92
C CYS A 113 17.96 -10.50 -20.42
N SER A 114 18.78 -9.45 -20.24
CA SER A 114 20.22 -9.44 -20.52
C SER A 114 21.00 -10.32 -19.54
N GLN A 115 22.26 -10.62 -19.84
CA GLN A 115 23.08 -11.47 -18.96
C GLN A 115 23.47 -10.78 -17.63
N ASP A 116 23.52 -9.45 -17.60
CA ASP A 116 23.92 -8.64 -16.45
C ASP A 116 22.76 -8.29 -15.50
N CYS A 117 21.51 -8.64 -15.84
CA CYS A 117 20.34 -8.20 -15.08
C CYS A 117 20.34 -8.73 -13.63
N LEU A 118 20.96 -9.90 -13.38
CA LEU A 118 21.02 -10.49 -12.04
C LEU A 118 21.96 -9.70 -11.13
N GLU A 119 23.08 -9.23 -11.66
CA GLU A 119 24.05 -8.41 -10.92
C GLU A 119 23.49 -7.01 -10.64
N ARG A 120 22.69 -6.47 -11.57
CA ARG A 120 22.01 -5.17 -11.41
C ARG A 120 20.72 -5.25 -10.59
N GLY A 121 20.16 -6.45 -10.38
CA GLY A 121 18.93 -6.66 -9.63
C GLY A 121 17.66 -6.20 -10.35
N ASP A 122 17.64 -6.20 -11.68
CA ASP A 122 16.55 -5.64 -12.51
C ASP A 122 16.00 -6.62 -13.56
N CYS A 123 16.25 -7.92 -13.38
CA CYS A 123 15.66 -8.96 -14.23
C CYS A 123 14.13 -9.00 -14.12
N CYS A 124 13.47 -9.40 -15.20
CA CYS A 124 12.07 -9.84 -15.12
C CYS A 124 11.95 -11.06 -14.19
N SER A 125 10.83 -11.20 -13.47
CA SER A 125 10.67 -12.23 -12.43
C SER A 125 10.74 -13.67 -12.96
N ASN A 126 10.43 -13.88 -14.24
CA ASN A 126 10.50 -15.20 -14.90
C ASN A 126 11.85 -15.48 -15.60
N TYR A 127 12.84 -14.58 -15.52
CA TYR A 127 14.12 -14.69 -16.24
C TYR A 127 14.83 -16.02 -15.98
N LYS A 128 14.98 -16.41 -14.71
CA LYS A 128 15.66 -17.66 -14.34
C LYS A 128 14.93 -18.88 -14.89
N SER A 129 13.60 -18.91 -14.74
CA SER A 129 12.82 -20.04 -15.23
C SER A 129 12.82 -20.16 -16.75
N LEU A 130 12.75 -19.02 -17.46
CA LEU A 130 12.65 -19.03 -18.91
C LEU A 130 14.02 -19.15 -19.60
N CYS A 131 14.98 -18.31 -19.21
CA CYS A 131 16.27 -18.18 -19.89
C CYS A 131 17.38 -19.06 -19.30
N LYS A 132 17.23 -19.54 -18.06
CA LYS A 132 18.19 -20.46 -17.41
C LYS A 132 17.63 -21.86 -17.19
N GLY A 133 16.35 -22.10 -17.52
CA GLY A 133 15.71 -23.41 -17.39
C GLY A 133 15.46 -23.85 -15.95
N GLU A 134 15.44 -22.91 -15.00
CA GLU A 134 15.14 -23.20 -13.60
C GLU A 134 13.64 -23.53 -13.40
N ALA A 135 13.32 -24.39 -12.44
CA ALA A 135 11.92 -24.62 -12.08
C ALA A 135 11.32 -23.34 -11.45
N THR A 136 10.04 -23.06 -11.74
CA THR A 136 9.34 -21.98 -11.04
C THR A 136 9.10 -22.36 -9.58
N TRP A 137 9.12 -21.36 -8.70
CA TRP A 137 8.93 -21.58 -7.26
C TRP A 137 7.66 -22.37 -6.94
N VAL A 138 6.57 -22.12 -7.68
CA VAL A 138 5.28 -22.77 -7.45
C VAL A 138 5.27 -24.26 -7.78
N HIS A 139 6.14 -24.73 -8.68
CA HIS A 139 6.24 -26.13 -9.10
C HIS A 139 7.31 -26.92 -8.34
N GLY A 140 8.16 -26.27 -7.54
CA GLY A 140 9.05 -26.97 -6.62
C GLY A 140 8.30 -27.68 -5.49
N ASP A 141 8.97 -28.57 -4.78
CA ASP A 141 8.39 -29.25 -3.61
C ASP A 141 8.31 -28.31 -2.38
N CYS A 142 7.60 -28.75 -1.34
CA CYS A 142 7.65 -28.10 -0.02
C CYS A 142 8.85 -28.66 0.76
N GLU A 143 9.86 -27.84 1.00
CA GLU A 143 11.03 -28.20 1.81
C GLU A 143 10.96 -27.48 3.17
N GLU A 144 11.31 -28.17 4.26
CA GLU A 144 11.35 -27.58 5.59
C GLU A 144 12.58 -26.67 5.75
N ILE A 145 12.34 -25.39 6.03
CA ILE A 145 13.39 -24.38 6.23
C ILE A 145 13.71 -24.30 7.73
N ASN A 146 14.66 -25.12 8.19
CA ASN A 146 15.07 -25.18 9.61
C ASN A 146 16.00 -24.03 10.03
N THR A 147 16.75 -23.45 9.08
CA THR A 147 17.69 -22.35 9.31
C THR A 147 17.59 -21.34 8.18
N ALA A 148 17.86 -20.06 8.46
CA ALA A 148 17.78 -19.01 7.45
C ALA A 148 18.91 -19.16 6.40
N GLU A 149 18.52 -19.32 5.13
CA GLU A 149 19.42 -19.41 3.98
C GLU A 149 19.52 -18.05 3.28
N CYS A 150 20.36 -17.16 3.80
CA CYS A 150 20.53 -15.81 3.25
C CYS A 150 21.91 -15.64 2.59
N PRO A 151 22.00 -14.88 1.47
CA PRO A 151 23.29 -14.50 0.90
C PRO A 151 24.16 -13.71 1.89
N ALA A 152 25.47 -13.62 1.59
CA ALA A 152 26.39 -12.82 2.38
C ALA A 152 25.91 -11.35 2.49
N GLY A 153 26.07 -10.77 3.68
CA GLY A 153 25.63 -9.40 3.99
C GLY A 153 24.29 -9.30 4.70
N PHE A 154 23.46 -10.35 4.68
CA PHE A 154 22.22 -10.40 5.47
C PHE A 154 22.51 -10.86 6.91
N ILE A 155 22.33 -9.95 7.86
CA ILE A 155 22.50 -10.26 9.30
C ILE A 155 21.28 -10.94 9.93
N ARG A 156 20.11 -10.85 9.27
CA ARG A 156 18.83 -11.43 9.71
C ARG A 156 17.89 -11.64 8.51
N PRO A 157 16.96 -12.60 8.56
CA PRO A 157 15.99 -12.81 7.48
C PRO A 157 15.09 -11.56 7.32
N PRO A 158 14.94 -11.03 6.08
CA PRO A 158 14.02 -9.92 5.81
C PRO A 158 12.56 -10.32 6.03
N LEU A 159 11.73 -9.34 6.42
CA LEU A 159 10.28 -9.50 6.52
C LEU A 159 9.59 -8.78 5.36
N ILE A 160 8.77 -9.50 4.60
CA ILE A 160 7.92 -8.93 3.56
C ILE A 160 6.46 -9.06 4.02
N MET A 161 5.79 -7.91 4.18
CA MET A 161 4.36 -7.88 4.50
C MET A 161 3.54 -7.71 3.21
N LEU A 162 2.92 -8.79 2.75
CA LEU A 162 2.00 -8.76 1.62
C LEU A 162 0.55 -8.62 2.09
N SER A 163 -0.04 -7.44 1.91
CA SER A 163 -1.44 -7.18 2.24
C SER A 163 -2.34 -7.22 1.00
N VAL A 164 -3.40 -8.01 1.05
CA VAL A 164 -4.41 -8.13 -0.03
C VAL A 164 -5.75 -7.60 0.49
N ASP A 165 -6.15 -6.41 0.02
CA ASP A 165 -7.39 -5.76 0.48
C ASP A 165 -8.63 -6.57 0.07
N GLY A 166 -9.57 -6.73 1.00
CA GLY A 166 -10.82 -7.48 0.78
C GLY A 166 -10.65 -8.99 0.58
N PHE A 167 -9.48 -9.57 0.90
CA PHE A 167 -9.26 -11.01 0.75
C PHE A 167 -10.02 -11.80 1.83
N ARG A 168 -11.22 -12.26 1.47
CA ARG A 168 -12.07 -13.05 2.38
C ARG A 168 -11.44 -14.43 2.60
N ALA A 169 -11.40 -14.90 3.85
CA ALA A 169 -10.81 -16.20 4.21
C ALA A 169 -11.33 -17.40 3.38
N SER A 170 -12.61 -17.38 2.99
CA SER A 170 -13.19 -18.42 2.14
C SER A 170 -12.56 -18.52 0.74
N TYR A 171 -11.83 -17.50 0.28
CA TYR A 171 -11.14 -17.54 -1.02
C TYR A 171 -9.96 -18.51 -1.03
N LEU A 172 -9.36 -18.85 0.12
CA LEU A 172 -8.35 -19.90 0.19
C LEU A 172 -8.91 -21.27 -0.25
N LYS A 173 -10.22 -21.50 -0.06
CA LYS A 173 -10.89 -22.73 -0.47
C LYS A 173 -11.00 -22.91 -1.98
N LYS A 174 -10.69 -21.88 -2.79
CA LYS A 174 -10.61 -22.02 -4.24
C LYS A 174 -9.46 -22.93 -4.68
N GLY A 175 -8.46 -23.12 -3.82
CA GLY A 175 -7.42 -24.13 -4.02
C GLY A 175 -6.34 -23.75 -5.03
N ASN A 176 -5.44 -24.70 -5.26
CA ASN A 176 -4.28 -24.58 -6.15
C ASN A 176 -4.66 -24.20 -7.60
N SER A 177 -5.84 -24.59 -8.10
CA SER A 177 -6.25 -24.32 -9.48
C SER A 177 -6.49 -22.84 -9.78
N VAL A 178 -6.73 -22.01 -8.77
CA VAL A 178 -7.02 -20.57 -8.95
C VAL A 178 -5.92 -19.69 -8.36
N ILE A 179 -5.35 -20.09 -7.22
CA ILE A 179 -4.37 -19.29 -6.48
C ILE A 179 -3.13 -20.12 -6.12
N PRO A 180 -2.43 -20.73 -7.09
CA PRO A 180 -1.41 -21.74 -6.81
C PRO A 180 -0.28 -21.23 -5.91
N ASN A 181 0.17 -20.00 -6.12
CA ASN A 181 1.22 -19.40 -5.28
C ASN A 181 0.78 -19.19 -3.82
N ILE A 182 -0.41 -18.61 -3.60
CA ILE A 182 -0.95 -18.37 -2.26
C ILE A 182 -1.31 -19.69 -1.58
N HIS A 183 -1.80 -20.67 -2.35
CA HIS A 183 -2.09 -22.00 -1.87
C HIS A 183 -0.82 -22.69 -1.37
N LYS A 184 0.26 -22.66 -2.17
CA LYS A 184 1.55 -23.20 -1.77
C LYS A 184 2.10 -22.52 -0.51
N LEU A 185 1.99 -21.19 -0.38
CA LEU A 185 2.36 -20.49 0.86
C LEU A 185 1.54 -20.98 2.07
N SER A 186 0.25 -21.26 1.87
CA SER A 186 -0.64 -21.75 2.93
C SER A 186 -0.37 -23.21 3.33
N GLU A 187 0.06 -24.05 2.38
CA GLU A 187 0.33 -25.48 2.58
C GLU A 187 1.73 -25.75 3.11
N CYS A 188 2.76 -25.14 2.52
CA CYS A 188 4.15 -25.34 2.98
C CYS A 188 4.49 -24.47 4.21
N GLY A 189 3.73 -23.40 4.44
CA GLY A 189 3.96 -22.46 5.54
C GLY A 189 3.01 -22.63 6.72
N THR A 190 2.96 -21.62 7.59
CA THR A 190 1.95 -21.57 8.66
C THR A 190 0.75 -20.75 8.23
N SER A 191 -0.45 -21.33 8.33
CA SER A 191 -1.70 -20.65 7.99
C SER A 191 -2.75 -20.83 9.08
N ALA A 192 -3.61 -19.81 9.23
CA ALA A 192 -4.79 -19.87 10.09
C ALA A 192 -6.06 -20.01 9.22
N PRO A 193 -7.12 -20.70 9.69
CA PRO A 193 -8.36 -20.83 8.93
C PRO A 193 -9.00 -19.48 8.56
N TYR A 194 -8.82 -18.47 9.41
CA TYR A 194 -9.16 -17.08 9.17
C TYR A 194 -8.44 -16.17 10.17
N MET A 195 -8.32 -14.89 9.85
CA MET A 195 -7.91 -13.83 10.78
C MET A 195 -9.09 -12.91 11.05
N ARG A 196 -9.35 -12.58 12.32
CA ARG A 196 -10.45 -11.70 12.71
C ARG A 196 -10.03 -10.24 12.56
N PRO A 197 -10.71 -9.44 11.72
CA PRO A 197 -10.44 -8.00 11.60
C PRO A 197 -10.94 -7.24 12.83
N VAL A 198 -10.45 -6.01 13.00
CA VAL A 198 -11.05 -5.05 13.94
C VAL A 198 -12.32 -4.44 13.36
N TYR A 199 -13.17 -3.93 14.25
CA TYR A 199 -14.33 -3.13 13.87
C TYR A 199 -13.97 -1.64 13.81
N PRO A 200 -14.42 -0.90 12.77
CA PRO A 200 -15.16 -1.39 11.61
C PRO A 200 -14.26 -2.16 10.64
N SER A 201 -14.82 -3.19 9.99
CA SER A 201 -14.13 -4.04 9.01
C SER A 201 -13.91 -3.30 7.67
N LYS A 202 -13.08 -2.25 7.72
CA LYS A 202 -12.73 -1.35 6.63
C LYS A 202 -11.21 -1.29 6.49
N THR A 203 -10.75 -0.97 5.28
CA THR A 203 -9.33 -0.95 4.88
C THR A 203 -8.45 -0.13 5.83
N PHE A 204 -8.70 1.18 6.00
CA PHE A 204 -7.79 2.04 6.76
C PHE A 204 -7.69 1.65 8.23
N PRO A 205 -8.80 1.43 8.97
CA PRO A 205 -8.73 0.94 10.34
C PRO A 205 -7.93 -0.37 10.47
N ASN A 206 -8.18 -1.35 9.60
CA ASN A 206 -7.53 -2.66 9.70
C ASN A 206 -6.06 -2.64 9.29
N LEU A 207 -5.69 -1.92 8.22
CA LEU A 207 -4.28 -1.79 7.83
C LEU A 207 -3.47 -1.04 8.89
N TYR A 208 -4.05 -0.02 9.53
CA TYR A 208 -3.33 0.73 10.55
C TYR A 208 -3.27 -0.03 11.89
N THR A 209 -4.30 -0.80 12.24
CA THR A 209 -4.22 -1.81 13.31
C THR A 209 -3.11 -2.81 13.03
N LEU A 210 -2.99 -3.35 11.81
CA LEU A 210 -1.92 -4.30 11.46
C LEU A 210 -0.53 -3.67 11.61
N ALA A 211 -0.39 -2.39 11.26
CA ALA A 211 0.88 -1.68 11.36
C ALA A 211 1.28 -1.33 12.80
N THR A 212 0.31 -1.12 13.71
CA THR A 212 0.56 -0.58 15.07
C THR A 212 0.29 -1.57 16.20
N GLY A 213 -0.51 -2.62 15.95
CA GLY A 213 -1.03 -3.51 16.99
C GLY A 213 -2.11 -2.89 17.88
N LEU A 214 -2.59 -1.68 17.57
CA LEU A 214 -3.56 -0.94 18.38
C LEU A 214 -4.98 -1.05 17.84
N TYR A 215 -5.98 -0.83 18.70
CA TYR A 215 -7.37 -0.70 18.27
C TYR A 215 -7.63 0.66 17.59
N PRO A 216 -8.68 0.76 16.73
CA PRO A 216 -9.05 2.00 16.07
C PRO A 216 -9.24 3.22 16.96
N GLU A 217 -9.80 3.01 18.15
CA GLU A 217 -9.98 4.08 19.14
C GLU A 217 -8.66 4.60 19.72
N SER A 218 -7.62 3.77 19.78
CA SER A 218 -6.29 4.15 20.30
C SER A 218 -5.42 4.79 19.23
N HIS A 219 -5.42 4.25 18.01
CA HIS A 219 -4.59 4.77 16.92
C HIS A 219 -5.25 5.90 16.10
N GLY A 220 -6.51 6.25 16.41
CA GLY A 220 -7.23 7.40 15.85
C GLY A 220 -7.95 7.14 14.52
N ILE A 221 -7.49 6.19 13.71
CA ILE A 221 -8.14 5.80 12.43
C ILE A 221 -9.38 4.93 12.65
N VAL A 222 -10.51 5.55 13.05
CA VAL A 222 -11.78 4.86 13.35
C VAL A 222 -12.65 4.55 12.13
N GLY A 223 -12.32 5.07 10.96
CA GLY A 223 -13.07 4.80 9.73
C GLY A 223 -12.38 5.30 8.46
N ASN A 224 -12.88 4.86 7.30
CA ASN A 224 -12.41 5.37 6.00
C ASN A 224 -12.83 6.84 5.74
N THR A 225 -13.89 7.28 6.42
CA THR A 225 -14.34 8.66 6.48
C THR A 225 -14.71 8.96 7.92
N MET A 226 -14.14 10.01 8.50
CA MET A 226 -14.37 10.40 9.90
C MET A 226 -14.22 11.90 10.05
N HIS A 227 -15.03 12.50 10.92
CA HIS A 227 -14.96 13.92 11.25
C HIS A 227 -14.47 14.08 12.68
N ASP A 228 -13.45 14.91 12.86
CA ASP A 228 -12.93 15.27 14.17
C ASP A 228 -13.43 16.68 14.53
N PRO A 229 -14.20 16.84 15.62
CA PRO A 229 -14.76 18.13 16.02
C PRO A 229 -13.72 19.09 16.60
N VAL A 230 -12.61 18.59 17.14
CA VAL A 230 -11.50 19.41 17.67
C VAL A 230 -10.71 20.00 16.51
N PHE A 231 -10.42 19.19 15.50
CA PHE A 231 -9.77 19.67 14.27
C PHE A 231 -10.71 20.43 13.35
N ASN A 232 -12.03 20.31 13.58
CA ASN A 232 -13.10 20.76 12.69
C ASN A 232 -12.81 20.38 11.22
N ALA A 233 -12.44 19.11 11.00
CA ALA A 233 -11.98 18.61 9.72
C ALA A 233 -12.48 17.20 9.47
N THR A 234 -12.62 16.85 8.19
CA THR A 234 -13.10 15.54 7.77
C THR A 234 -12.01 14.79 7.03
N PHE A 235 -11.58 13.68 7.62
CA PHE A 235 -10.73 12.68 6.98
C PHE A 235 -11.54 11.90 5.95
N SER A 236 -10.98 11.67 4.77
CA SER A 236 -11.52 10.73 3.80
C SER A 236 -10.43 10.17 2.88
N LEU A 237 -10.68 8.98 2.32
CA LEU A 237 -9.75 8.29 1.41
C LEU A 237 -9.29 9.12 0.21
N ARG A 238 -10.15 10.03 -0.28
CA ARG A 238 -9.91 10.83 -1.48
C ARG A 238 -9.32 12.22 -1.17
N SER A 239 -9.35 12.63 0.08
CA SER A 239 -8.87 13.95 0.49
C SER A 239 -7.38 13.94 0.80
N ARG A 240 -6.69 15.06 0.54
CA ARG A 240 -5.33 15.31 1.04
C ARG A 240 -5.25 15.42 2.56
N GLU A 241 -6.40 15.63 3.22
CA GLU A 241 -6.49 15.68 4.67
C GLU A 241 -5.91 14.41 5.34
N LYS A 242 -5.98 13.26 4.66
CA LYS A 242 -5.39 12.00 5.13
C LYS A 242 -3.86 12.04 5.26
N LEU A 243 -3.18 12.97 4.59
CA LEU A 243 -1.72 13.08 4.63
C LEU A 243 -1.23 13.83 5.86
N LYS A 244 -2.12 14.47 6.63
CA LYS A 244 -1.73 15.19 7.84
C LYS A 244 -1.45 14.20 8.97
N HIS A 245 -0.25 14.27 9.53
CA HIS A 245 0.20 13.40 10.63
C HIS A 245 -0.74 13.41 11.85
N ARG A 246 -1.49 14.50 12.07
CA ARG A 246 -2.43 14.65 13.21
C ARG A 246 -3.50 13.56 13.34
N TRP A 247 -3.81 12.85 12.26
CA TRP A 247 -4.79 11.76 12.27
C TRP A 247 -4.22 10.41 12.73
N TRP A 248 -2.90 10.26 12.68
CA TRP A 248 -2.21 8.97 12.77
C TRP A 248 -1.50 8.85 14.11
N GLY A 249 -2.17 8.24 15.09
CA GLY A 249 -1.63 8.01 16.43
C GLY A 249 -0.87 6.68 16.56
N GLY A 250 -0.23 6.46 17.70
CA GLY A 250 0.56 5.24 17.96
C GLY A 250 1.89 5.21 17.21
N GLN A 251 2.51 4.04 17.15
CA GLN A 251 3.81 3.84 16.51
C GLN A 251 3.73 2.67 15.50
N PRO A 252 3.75 2.93 14.19
CA PRO A 252 3.70 1.87 13.19
C PRO A 252 5.06 1.16 13.05
N VAL A 253 5.03 -0.10 12.59
CA VAL A 253 6.22 -0.95 12.39
C VAL A 253 7.31 -0.31 11.51
N SER A 254 6.94 0.58 10.58
CA SER A 254 7.87 1.28 9.70
C SER A 254 8.66 2.41 10.39
N THR A 255 8.37 2.70 11.66
CA THR A 255 9.06 3.72 12.47
C THR A 255 9.95 3.12 13.57
N LEU A 256 10.08 1.78 13.58
CA LEU A 256 10.96 1.04 14.48
C LEU A 256 12.41 1.00 13.97
#